data_AF-A0AAV8WZV7-F1
#
_entry.id   AF-A0AAV8WZV7-F1
#
_cell.length_a   1.000
_cell.length_b   1.000
_cell.length_c   1.000
_cell.angle_alpha   90.00
_cell.angle_beta   90.00
_cell.angle_gamma   90.00
#
_symmetry.space_group_name_H-M   'P 1'
#
loop_
_entity.id
_entity.type
_entity.pdbx_description
1 polymer ?
#
loop_
_entity_poly.entity_id
_entity_poly.type
_entity_poly.pdbx_seq_one_letter_code
_entity_poly.pdbx_strand_id
1 'polypeptide(L)'
;MSGFSQGGALALYSALTFPQKLAGVVGLSCWIPLNSSFPAAKKTPDTLPILQCHGDCDPVVPYKWGQMTASKLKTLLKDVEFKSYRGLMHTSSDEELRDVRQFIHKHLPSQ
;
A
#
# COMPACT_ATOMS: atom_id res chain seq x y z
N MET A 1 -7.01 6.69 -1.02
CA MET A 1 -6.33 6.98 0.27
C MET A 1 -4.83 6.84 0.07
N SER A 2 -4.00 7.56 0.82
CA SER A 2 -2.55 7.41 0.73
C SER A 2 -1.86 7.75 2.05
N GLY A 3 -0.68 7.19 2.29
CA GLY A 3 0.15 7.60 3.42
C GLY A 3 1.54 6.97 3.42
N PHE A 4 2.42 7.56 4.24
CA PHE A 4 3.80 7.11 4.45
C PHE A 4 3.96 6.57 5.87
N SER A 5 4.74 5.49 6.03
CA SER A 5 5.03 4.86 7.32
C SER A 5 3.75 4.54 8.10
N GLN A 6 3.57 5.07 9.31
CA GLN A 6 2.33 4.91 10.09
C GLN A 6 1.08 5.41 9.34
N GLY A 7 1.19 6.50 8.57
CA GLY A 7 0.08 6.98 7.75
C GLY A 7 -0.29 5.99 6.64
N GLY A 8 0.70 5.29 6.07
CA GLY A 8 0.48 4.22 5.10
C GLY A 8 -0.21 3.02 5.74
N ALA A 9 0.22 2.65 6.95
CA ALA A 9 -0.39 1.56 7.72
C ALA A 9 -1.86 1.86 8.05
N LEU A 10 -2.17 3.09 8.46
CA LEU A 10 -3.54 3.55 8.68
C LEU A 10 -4.35 3.53 7.39
N ALA A 11 -3.81 4.06 6.29
CA ALA A 11 -4.49 4.09 5.00
C ALA A 11 -4.86 2.69 4.51
N LEU A 12 -3.95 1.71 4.63
CA LEU A 12 -4.22 0.30 4.28
C LEU A 12 -5.33 -0.29 5.14
N TYR A 13 -5.24 -0.15 6.47
CA TYR A 13 -6.24 -0.70 7.38
C TYR A 13 -7.62 -0.08 7.17
N SER A 14 -7.68 1.26 7.11
CA SER A 14 -8.91 2.00 6.85
C SER A 14 -9.53 1.56 5.54
N ALA A 15 -8.75 1.49 4.45
CA ALA A 15 -9.29 1.09 3.17
C ALA A 15 -9.81 -0.36 3.14
N LEU A 16 -9.13 -1.31 3.80
CA LEU A 16 -9.58 -2.70 3.86
C LEU A 16 -10.86 -2.89 4.68
N THR A 17 -11.06 -2.06 5.70
CA THR A 17 -12.22 -2.11 6.61
C THR A 17 -13.34 -1.14 6.23
N PHE A 18 -13.14 -0.31 5.20
CA PHE A 18 -14.14 0.60 4.68
C PHE A 18 -15.10 -0.13 3.73
N PRO A 19 -16.43 -0.03 3.93
CA PRO A 19 -17.39 -0.80 3.14
C PRO A 19 -17.67 -0.21 1.75
N GLN A 20 -17.35 1.07 1.52
CA GLN A 20 -17.61 1.72 0.23
C GLN A 20 -16.42 1.57 -0.71
N LYS A 21 -16.70 1.58 -2.02
CA LYS A 21 -15.68 1.47 -3.07
C LYS A 21 -14.78 2.71 -3.07
N LEU A 22 -13.48 2.48 -2.97
CA LEU A 22 -12.44 3.50 -3.14
C LEU A 22 -11.78 3.35 -4.51
N ALA A 23 -11.26 4.44 -5.06
CA ALA A 23 -10.53 4.43 -6.33
C ALA A 23 -9.19 3.68 -6.23
N GLY A 24 -8.56 3.70 -5.05
CA GLY A 24 -7.31 2.99 -4.79
C GLY A 24 -6.63 3.43 -3.50
N VAL A 25 -5.56 2.71 -3.15
CA VAL A 25 -4.74 2.98 -1.97
C VAL A 25 -3.26 3.00 -2.34
N VAL A 26 -2.53 3.97 -1.80
CA VAL A 26 -1.07 4.05 -1.89
C VAL A 26 -0.46 3.92 -0.50
N GLY A 27 0.36 2.90 -0.27
CA GLY A 27 1.08 2.70 0.99
C GLY A 27 2.58 2.77 0.78
N LEU A 28 3.23 3.80 1.34
CA LEU A 28 4.67 4.04 1.18
C LEU A 28 5.41 3.66 2.47
N SER A 29 6.46 2.84 2.36
CA SER A 29 7.33 2.40 3.46
C SER A 29 6.57 2.02 4.74
N CYS A 30 5.57 1.16 4.60
CA CYS A 30 4.58 0.88 5.64
C CYS A 30 4.31 -0.63 5.83
N TRP A 31 3.39 -0.94 6.75
CA TRP A 31 2.96 -2.30 7.07
C TRP A 31 1.44 -2.37 7.23
N ILE A 32 0.86 -3.56 7.14
CA ILE A 32 -0.55 -3.77 7.52
C ILE A 32 -0.66 -4.00 9.03
N PRO A 33 -1.34 -3.10 9.78
CA PRO A 33 -1.55 -3.31 11.21
C PRO A 33 -2.62 -4.38 11.45
N LEU A 34 -2.57 -5.02 12.63
CA LEU A 34 -3.56 -6.03 13.03
C LEU A 34 -3.76 -7.15 12.00
N ASN A 35 -2.67 -7.61 11.37
CA ASN A 35 -2.72 -8.55 10.25
C ASN A 35 -3.49 -9.87 10.54
N SER A 36 -3.54 -10.29 11.81
CA SER A 36 -4.27 -11.46 12.29
C SER A 36 -5.79 -11.32 12.22
N SER A 37 -6.32 -10.09 12.17
CA SER A 37 -7.75 -9.83 12.04
C SER A 37 -8.28 -10.07 10.61
N PHE A 38 -7.40 -10.22 9.62
CA PHE A 38 -7.77 -10.47 8.24
C PHE A 38 -7.72 -11.98 7.91
N PRO A 39 -8.74 -12.53 7.23
CA PRO A 39 -9.70 -11.82 6.38
C PRO A 39 -10.99 -11.32 7.07
N ALA A 40 -11.27 -11.73 8.32
CA ALA A 40 -12.56 -11.47 8.97
C ALA A 40 -12.94 -9.97 9.06
N ALA A 41 -11.97 -9.08 9.25
CA ALA A 41 -12.20 -7.64 9.33
C ALA A 41 -12.42 -6.95 7.96
N LYS A 42 -12.15 -7.64 6.83
CA LYS A 42 -12.23 -7.04 5.49
C LYS A 42 -13.67 -6.74 5.11
N LYS A 43 -13.93 -5.51 4.68
CA LYS A 43 -15.23 -5.04 4.16
C LYS A 43 -15.16 -4.52 2.73
N THR A 44 -13.97 -4.17 2.24
CA THR A 44 -13.78 -3.68 0.87
C THR A 44 -14.00 -4.78 -0.18
N PRO A 45 -14.43 -4.44 -1.41
CA PRO A 45 -14.34 -5.33 -2.56
C PRO A 45 -12.91 -5.87 -2.79
N ASP A 46 -12.80 -7.07 -3.37
CA ASP A 46 -11.53 -7.68 -3.77
C ASP A 46 -10.85 -6.95 -4.96
N THR A 47 -11.60 -6.11 -5.67
CA THR A 47 -11.14 -5.30 -6.80
C THR A 47 -10.51 -3.97 -6.40
N LEU A 48 -10.29 -3.69 -5.11
CA LEU A 48 -9.64 -2.46 -4.66
C LEU A 48 -8.17 -2.44 -5.13
N PRO A 49 -7.75 -1.46 -5.95
CA PRO A 49 -6.35 -1.35 -6.37
C PRO A 49 -5.47 -0.85 -5.25
N ILE A 50 -4.31 -1.49 -5.05
CA ILE A 50 -3.30 -1.05 -4.09
C ILE A 50 -1.93 -0.96 -4.77
N LEU A 51 -1.28 0.19 -4.62
CA LEU A 51 0.15 0.35 -4.83
C LEU A 51 0.85 0.41 -3.47
N GLN A 52 1.72 -0.54 -3.21
CA GLN A 52 2.61 -0.52 -2.05
C GLN A 52 4.05 -0.31 -2.51
N CYS A 53 4.73 0.66 -1.92
CA CYS A 53 6.10 1.06 -2.25
C CYS A 53 7.00 0.91 -1.03
N HIS A 54 8.26 0.49 -1.23
CA HIS A 54 9.20 0.34 -0.12
C HIS A 54 10.65 0.46 -0.57
N GLY A 55 11.50 1.09 0.24
CA GLY A 55 12.95 1.06 0.05
C GLY A 55 13.58 -0.23 0.56
N ASP A 56 14.52 -0.83 -0.17
CA ASP A 56 15.17 -2.08 0.27
C ASP A 56 16.20 -1.88 1.39
N CYS A 57 16.60 -0.62 1.66
CA CYS A 57 17.56 -0.23 2.69
C CYS A 57 16.88 0.55 3.84
N ASP A 58 15.57 0.42 4.02
CA ASP A 58 14.83 1.10 5.09
C ASP A 58 15.23 0.57 6.49
N PRO A 59 15.86 1.41 7.34
CA PRO A 59 16.29 0.99 8.67
C PRO A 59 15.19 1.12 9.74
N VAL A 60 14.06 1.77 9.43
CA VAL A 60 12.98 2.09 10.38
C VAL A 60 11.83 1.11 10.24
N VAL A 61 11.36 0.91 9.00
CA VAL A 61 10.35 -0.10 8.67
C VAL A 61 11.04 -1.14 7.80
N PRO A 62 11.46 -2.28 8.38
CA PRO A 62 12.24 -3.27 7.65
C PRO A 62 11.55 -3.67 6.35
N TYR A 63 12.31 -3.72 5.25
CA TYR A 63 11.79 -4.12 3.94
C TYR A 63 10.99 -5.43 3.97
N LYS A 64 11.40 -6.39 4.81
CA LYS A 64 10.69 -7.64 5.06
C LYS A 64 9.25 -7.44 5.54
N TRP A 65 8.97 -6.41 6.33
CA TRP A 65 7.59 -6.09 6.75
C TRP A 65 6.75 -5.58 5.59
N GLY A 66 7.36 -4.82 4.68
CA GLY A 66 6.77 -4.45 3.40
C GLY A 66 6.39 -5.69 2.58
N GLN A 67 7.33 -6.63 2.42
CA GLN A 67 7.10 -7.89 1.69
C GLN A 67 6.01 -8.77 2.32
N MET A 68 5.99 -8.88 3.64
CA MET A 68 4.96 -9.62 4.38
C MET A 68 3.59 -8.97 4.21
N THR A 69 3.54 -7.64 4.24
CA THR A 69 2.32 -6.85 3.99
C THR A 69 1.81 -7.10 2.58
N ALA A 70 2.67 -6.99 1.57
CA ALA A 70 2.32 -7.23 0.18
C ALA A 70 1.80 -8.66 -0.04
N SER A 71 2.47 -9.65 0.56
CA SER A 71 2.02 -11.05 0.53
C SER A 71 0.63 -11.21 1.13
N LYS A 72 0.37 -10.60 2.30
CA LYS A 72 -0.95 -10.63 2.93
C LYS A 72 -2.01 -9.95 2.06
N LEU A 73 -1.72 -8.77 1.52
CA LEU A 73 -2.64 -8.04 0.64
C LEU A 73 -3.01 -8.84 -0.61
N LYS A 74 -2.04 -9.52 -1.22
CA LYS A 74 -2.27 -10.41 -2.39
C LYS A 74 -3.15 -11.63 -2.07
N THR A 75 -3.27 -12.04 -0.81
CA THR A 75 -4.26 -13.07 -0.40
C THR A 75 -5.68 -12.53 -0.27
N LEU A 76 -5.83 -11.20 -0.14
CA LEU A 76 -7.11 -10.55 0.16
C LEU A 76 -7.72 -9.84 -1.06
N LEU A 77 -6.90 -9.43 -2.01
CA LEU A 77 -7.24 -8.54 -3.11
C LEU A 77 -6.64 -9.05 -4.43
N LYS A 78 -7.27 -8.67 -5.55
CA LYS A 78 -6.87 -9.08 -6.89
C LYS A 78 -5.85 -8.14 -7.53
N ASP A 79 -5.84 -6.87 -7.15
CA ASP A 79 -5.02 -5.83 -7.78
C ASP A 79 -4.08 -5.18 -6.75
N VAL A 80 -2.95 -5.84 -6.50
CA VAL A 80 -1.93 -5.40 -5.55
C VAL A 80 -0.56 -5.39 -6.23
N GLU A 81 -0.02 -4.19 -6.37
CA GLU A 81 1.33 -3.95 -6.86
C GLU A 81 2.26 -3.65 -5.70
N PHE A 82 3.43 -4.31 -5.66
CA PHE A 82 4.48 -4.03 -4.70
C PHE A 82 5.74 -3.63 -5.46
N LYS A 83 6.16 -2.38 -5.29
CA LYS A 83 7.37 -1.81 -5.90
C LYS A 83 8.45 -1.59 -4.86
N SER A 84 9.68 -1.87 -5.24
CA SER A 84 10.84 -1.77 -4.36
C SER A 84 11.91 -0.92 -5.00
N TYR A 85 12.48 0.00 -4.22
CA TYR A 85 13.46 0.98 -4.71
C TYR A 85 14.82 0.71 -4.08
N ARG A 86 15.80 0.42 -4.94
CA ARG A 86 17.14 0.02 -4.52
C ARG A 86 17.91 1.17 -3.87
N GLY A 87 18.49 0.92 -2.70
CA GLY A 87 19.24 1.91 -1.92
C GLY A 87 18.37 2.96 -1.23
N LEU A 88 17.04 2.90 -1.39
CA LEU A 88 16.14 3.83 -0.73
C LEU A 88 16.00 3.43 0.75
N MET A 89 16.20 4.40 1.64
CA MET A 89 16.02 4.25 3.08
C MET A 89 14.59 4.63 3.49
N HIS A 90 14.38 5.08 4.72
CA HIS A 90 13.07 5.55 5.21
C HIS A 90 12.73 6.96 4.69
N THR A 91 12.60 7.10 3.36
CA THR A 91 12.27 8.35 2.67
C THR A 91 11.57 8.04 1.34
N SER A 92 11.28 9.08 0.56
CA SER A 92 10.75 8.96 -0.80
C SER A 92 11.82 9.24 -1.86
N SER A 93 11.55 8.84 -3.10
CA SER A 93 12.40 9.11 -4.26
C SER A 93 11.58 9.62 -5.45
N ASP A 94 12.22 10.28 -6.41
CA ASP A 94 11.55 10.72 -7.63
C ASP A 94 10.98 9.54 -8.44
N GLU A 95 11.61 8.38 -8.37
CA GLU A 95 11.12 7.15 -9.00
C GLU A 95 9.82 6.68 -8.34
N GLU A 96 9.78 6.64 -7.01
CA GLU A 96 8.59 6.30 -6.26
C GLU A 96 7.44 7.27 -6.54
N LEU A 97 7.73 8.57 -6.57
CA LEU A 97 6.72 9.59 -6.85
C LEU A 97 6.17 9.50 -8.29
N ARG A 98 6.99 9.11 -9.27
CA ARG A 98 6.51 8.87 -10.64
C ARG A 98 5.52 7.70 -10.68
N ASP A 99 5.83 6.62 -9.97
CA ASP A 99 4.96 5.45 -9.89
C ASP A 99 3.63 5.77 -9.18
N VAL A 100 3.69 6.52 -8.08
CA VAL A 100 2.49 7.03 -7.40
C VAL A 100 1.65 7.89 -8.33
N ARG A 101 2.28 8.81 -9.08
CA ARG A 101 1.59 9.65 -10.05
C ARG A 101 0.92 8.82 -11.15
N GLN A 102 1.60 7.83 -11.69
CA GLN A 102 1.03 6.93 -12.70
C GLN A 102 -0.16 6.14 -12.14
N PHE A 103 -0.04 5.63 -10.93
CA PHE A 103 -1.12 4.92 -10.25
C PHE A 103 -2.35 5.82 -10.05
N ILE A 104 -2.15 7.06 -9.62
CA ILE A 104 -3.23 8.04 -9.46
C ILE A 104 -3.90 8.31 -10.81
N HIS A 105 -3.16 8.64 -11.86
CA HIS A 105 -3.74 8.92 -13.18
C HIS A 105 -4.50 7.72 -13.77
N LYS A 106 -4.04 6.49 -13.49
CA LYS A 106 -4.70 5.27 -13.97
C LYS A 106 -6.08 5.05 -13.33
N HIS A 107 -6.25 5.41 -12.05
CA HIS A 107 -7.45 5.06 -11.27
C HIS A 107 -8.36 6.24 -10.94
N LEU A 108 -7.86 7.47 -11.10
CA LEU A 108 -8.62 8.71 -10.98
C LEU A 108 -8.55 9.42 -12.34
N PRO A 109 -9.55 9.22 -13.24
CA PRO A 109 -9.60 9.97 -14.48
C PRO A 109 -9.75 11.46 -14.18
N SER A 110 -9.12 12.28 -15.02
CA SER A 110 -9.32 13.74 -15.02
C SER A 110 -10.81 14.04 -15.09
N GLN A 111 -11.33 14.82 -14.15
CA GLN A 111 -12.62 15.49 -14.32
C GLN A 111 -12.52 16.55 -15.41
#